data_AF-A0A7X6ZS95-F1
#
_entry.id   AF-A0A7X6ZS95-F1
#
_cell.length_a   1.000
_cell.length_b   1.000
_cell.length_c   1.000
_cell.angle_alpha   90.00
_cell.angle_beta   90.00
_cell.angle_gamma   90.00
#
_symmetry.space_group_name_H-M   'P 1'
#
loop_
_entity.id
_entity.type
_entity.pdbx_description
1 polymer ?
#
loop_
_entity_poly.entity_id
_entity_poly.type
_entity_poly.pdbx_seq_one_letter_code
_entity_poly.pdbx_strand_id
1 'polypeptide(L)'
;VTMLAVENDDEGKNDDGHNLAWNIFEEREAGVAYFIPSDAANGADVPENALDFQAATVFRAPKEGELYPVPVANIETTCKPDVFAKIVGLASNYYNWALLCSESARVGAANGMFYSEMQDYPHWLETTTRRSGTNTYITGKGLDNKAGTRKDIFDGVGKVFGSYMSYELPPIPCVKTLEQALECQNVIKNGNFRPDHPKNKPNDLLMTYAMGLFVWKHYSNQIKCRRIPDKKLAIAPRDSLMGMLGRSKKKQNMNTSFPNNRGVARR
;
A
#
# COMPACT_ATOMS: atom_id res chain seq x y z
N VAL A 1 23.19 15.08 4.39
CA VAL A 1 21.90 14.44 4.07
C VAL A 1 21.10 15.45 3.26
N THR A 2 21.09 15.30 1.95
CA THR A 2 20.34 16.20 1.07
C THR A 2 18.90 15.71 1.06
N MET A 3 18.01 16.36 1.82
CA MET A 3 16.58 16.16 1.67
C MET A 3 16.18 16.72 0.31
N LEU A 4 15.95 15.84 -0.66
CA LEU A 4 15.17 16.19 -1.84
C LEU A 4 13.69 16.14 -1.45
N ALA A 5 13.27 17.13 -0.66
CA ALA A 5 11.87 17.53 -0.64
C ALA A 5 11.62 18.21 -1.98
N VAL A 6 11.13 17.46 -2.96
CA VAL A 6 10.41 18.08 -4.07
C VAL A 6 9.02 18.37 -3.51
N GLU A 7 8.86 19.59 -3.02
CA GLU A 7 7.54 20.21 -2.91
C GLU A 7 6.93 20.14 -4.31
N ASN A 8 5.94 19.26 -4.48
CA ASN A 8 4.99 19.43 -5.56
C ASN A 8 4.10 20.60 -5.14
N ASP A 9 4.54 21.80 -5.50
CA ASP A 9 3.62 22.91 -5.72
C ASP A 9 2.60 22.46 -6.77
N ASP A 10 1.33 22.76 -6.49
CA ASP A 10 0.10 22.30 -7.13
C ASP A 10 -0.38 20.90 -6.71
N GLU A 11 -1.55 20.89 -6.07
CA GLU A 11 -2.40 19.73 -5.84
C GLU A 11 -2.42 18.85 -7.09
N GLY A 12 -1.68 17.74 -7.06
CA GLY A 12 -1.49 16.81 -8.17
C GLY A 12 -2.76 16.01 -8.51
N LYS A 13 -3.81 16.73 -8.90
CA LYS A 13 -4.95 16.20 -9.61
C LYS A 13 -4.48 15.89 -11.02
N ASN A 14 -4.57 14.63 -11.43
CA ASN A 14 -4.52 14.32 -12.85
C ASN A 14 -5.73 14.95 -13.57
N ASP A 15 -5.72 14.99 -14.90
CA ASP A 15 -6.80 15.58 -15.73
C ASP A 15 -8.22 15.03 -15.43
N ASP A 16 -8.31 13.94 -14.66
CA ASP A 16 -9.54 13.27 -14.22
C ASP A 16 -9.94 13.58 -12.77
N GLY A 17 -9.22 14.47 -12.07
CA GLY A 17 -9.50 14.87 -10.68
C GLY A 17 -9.01 13.88 -9.61
N HIS A 18 -8.27 12.84 -9.98
CA HIS A 18 -7.69 11.90 -9.03
C HIS A 18 -6.31 12.37 -8.53
N ASN A 19 -6.09 12.24 -7.23
CA ASN A 19 -4.79 12.47 -6.63
C ASN A 19 -3.98 11.16 -6.67
N LEU A 20 -2.72 11.23 -7.09
CA LEU A 20 -1.76 10.13 -6.95
C LEU A 20 -0.44 10.69 -6.45
N ALA A 21 -0.05 10.28 -5.24
CA ALA A 21 1.25 10.59 -4.67
C ALA A 21 2.01 9.28 -4.45
N TRP A 22 3.17 9.15 -5.09
CA TRP A 22 4.17 8.13 -4.73
C TRP A 22 5.41 8.85 -4.21
N ASN A 23 5.48 9.03 -2.90
CA ASN A 23 6.59 9.74 -2.25
C ASN A 23 7.65 8.71 -1.83
N ILE A 24 8.86 8.88 -2.37
CA ILE A 24 10.01 8.02 -2.08
C ILE A 24 10.94 8.78 -1.15
N PHE A 25 11.20 8.22 0.02
CA PHE A 25 12.08 8.77 1.05
C PHE A 25 13.46 8.12 1.03
N GLU A 26 13.52 6.83 0.70
CA GLU A 26 14.75 6.07 0.50
C GLU A 26 14.63 5.26 -0.79
N GLU A 27 15.62 5.39 -1.66
CA GLU A 27 15.68 4.59 -2.88
C GLU A 27 15.92 3.12 -2.58
N ARG A 28 15.52 2.25 -3.51
CA ARG A 28 15.74 0.81 -3.33
C ARG A 28 17.24 0.48 -3.24
N GLU A 29 17.56 -0.49 -2.41
CA GLU A 29 18.91 -1.03 -2.25
C GLU A 29 18.96 -2.49 -2.72
N ALA A 30 20.06 -2.89 -3.34
CA ALA A 30 20.25 -4.27 -3.78
C ALA A 30 20.42 -5.22 -2.58
N GLY A 31 19.81 -6.40 -2.65
CA GLY A 31 19.91 -7.42 -1.57
C GLY A 31 19.06 -7.12 -0.33
N VAL A 32 18.38 -5.98 -0.29
CA VAL A 32 17.55 -5.58 0.85
C VAL A 32 16.12 -6.13 0.71
N ALA A 33 15.55 -6.57 1.83
CA ALA A 33 14.18 -7.06 1.91
C ALA A 33 13.21 -5.91 2.18
N TYR A 34 12.08 -5.93 1.48
CA TYR A 34 11.01 -4.94 1.62
C TYR A 34 9.66 -5.62 1.75
N PHE A 35 8.69 -4.89 2.27
CA PHE A 35 7.30 -5.32 2.37
C PHE A 35 6.35 -4.11 2.30
N ILE A 36 5.12 -4.35 1.84
CA ILE A 36 4.16 -3.32 1.47
C ILE A 36 2.81 -3.67 2.10
N PRO A 37 2.52 -3.21 3.33
CA PRO A 37 1.16 -3.06 3.80
C PRO A 37 0.37 -2.10 2.91
N SER A 38 -0.84 -2.51 2.54
CA SER A 38 -1.76 -1.68 1.77
C SER A 38 -3.17 -1.76 2.34
N ASP A 39 -3.83 -0.61 2.36
CA ASP A 39 -5.21 -0.39 2.80
C ASP A 39 -5.97 0.18 1.59
N ALA A 40 -6.80 -0.64 0.97
CA ALA A 40 -7.64 -0.20 -0.13
C ALA A 40 -8.98 0.25 0.46
N ALA A 41 -9.40 1.46 0.11
CA ALA A 41 -10.59 2.10 0.64
C ALA A 41 -11.84 1.21 0.56
N ASN A 42 -12.65 1.25 1.62
CA ASN A 42 -13.97 0.63 1.68
C ASN A 42 -15.03 1.59 1.12
N GLY A 43 -15.02 1.85 -0.18
CA GLY A 43 -15.94 2.85 -0.74
C GLY A 43 -16.06 2.84 -2.26
N ALA A 44 -17.32 2.65 -2.69
CA ALA A 44 -17.91 2.79 -4.03
C ALA A 44 -17.23 2.07 -5.22
N ASP A 45 -17.97 1.15 -5.83
CA ASP A 45 -17.70 0.60 -7.17
C ASP A 45 -17.62 1.70 -8.27
N VAL A 46 -18.13 2.90 -7.95
CA VAL A 46 -18.14 4.09 -8.80
C VAL A 46 -17.00 5.04 -8.39
N PRO A 47 -16.03 5.31 -9.29
CA PRO A 47 -14.81 6.08 -9.00
C PRO A 47 -15.08 7.52 -8.57
N GLU A 48 -16.14 8.14 -9.09
CA GLU A 48 -16.52 9.50 -8.75
C GLU A 48 -17.02 9.64 -7.30
N ASN A 49 -17.35 8.53 -6.66
CA ASN A 49 -17.81 8.46 -5.27
C ASN A 49 -16.71 7.95 -4.31
N ALA A 50 -15.51 7.65 -4.82
CA ALA A 50 -14.36 7.28 -4.00
C ALA A 50 -13.84 8.52 -3.24
N LEU A 51 -14.50 8.83 -2.12
CA LEU A 51 -14.09 9.90 -1.20
C LEU A 51 -12.97 9.47 -0.24
N ASP A 52 -12.72 8.17 -0.14
CA ASP A 52 -11.68 7.58 0.71
C ASP A 52 -10.39 7.37 -0.08
N PHE A 53 -9.26 7.70 0.55
CA PHE A 53 -7.93 7.47 -0.01
C PHE A 53 -7.55 5.99 0.10
N GLN A 54 -6.92 5.48 -0.93
CA GLN A 54 -6.21 4.21 -0.88
C GLN A 54 -4.75 4.49 -0.53
N ALA A 55 -4.20 3.72 0.39
CA ALA A 55 -2.86 3.93 0.90
C ALA A 55 -2.02 2.66 0.89
N ALA A 56 -0.72 2.81 0.64
CA ALA A 56 0.27 1.78 0.92
C ALA A 56 1.55 2.42 1.47
N THR A 57 2.21 1.73 2.39
CA THR A 57 3.53 2.14 2.89
C THR A 57 4.52 1.05 2.53
N VAL A 58 5.65 1.43 1.92
CA VAL A 58 6.76 0.51 1.67
C VAL A 58 7.70 0.58 2.86
N PHE A 59 7.98 -0.58 3.45
CA PHE A 59 8.94 -0.72 4.53
C PHE A 59 10.18 -1.47 4.06
N ARG A 60 11.32 -0.97 4.50
CA ARG A 60 12.60 -1.68 4.48
C ARG A 60 12.74 -2.49 5.77
N ALA A 61 13.20 -3.73 5.65
CA ALA A 61 13.60 -4.50 6.82
C ALA A 61 14.75 -3.80 7.58
N PRO A 62 14.79 -3.88 8.93
CA PRO A 62 15.84 -3.24 9.70
C PRO A 62 17.24 -3.74 9.29
N LYS A 63 18.20 -2.82 9.24
CA LYS A 63 19.64 -3.09 9.12
C LYS A 63 20.24 -3.34 10.51
N GLU A 64 21.51 -3.73 10.55
CA GLU A 64 22.24 -3.89 11.80
C GLU A 64 22.16 -2.61 12.66
N GLY A 65 21.74 -2.75 13.92
CA GLY A 65 21.53 -1.63 14.84
C GLY A 65 20.14 -0.97 14.76
N GLU A 66 19.30 -1.30 13.78
CA GLU A 66 17.92 -0.80 13.70
C GLU A 66 16.95 -1.77 14.40
N LEU A 67 16.10 -1.25 15.29
CA LEU A 67 15.13 -2.06 16.03
C LEU A 67 13.82 -2.29 15.26
N TYR A 68 13.43 -1.31 14.44
CA TYR A 68 12.14 -1.27 13.75
C TYR A 68 12.33 -1.13 12.24
N PRO A 69 11.37 -1.63 11.43
CA PRO A 69 11.42 -1.48 10.00
C PRO A 69 11.27 -0.01 9.63
N VAL A 70 11.94 0.42 8.57
CA VAL A 70 11.99 1.83 8.17
C VAL A 70 10.99 2.08 7.05
N PRO A 71 10.04 3.02 7.18
CA PRO A 71 9.20 3.43 6.07
C PRO A 71 10.04 4.18 5.02
N VAL A 72 10.10 3.65 3.80
CA VAL A 72 10.96 4.17 2.71
C VAL A 72 10.20 4.81 1.58
N ALA A 73 8.91 4.52 1.45
CA ALA A 73 8.02 5.21 0.54
C ALA A 73 6.57 5.12 1.02
N ASN A 74 5.74 6.02 0.53
CA ASN A 74 4.30 5.90 0.63
C ASN A 74 3.65 6.03 -0.74
N ILE A 75 2.44 5.50 -0.85
CA ILE A 75 1.57 5.61 -2.00
C ILE A 75 0.21 6.01 -1.46
N GLU A 76 -0.34 7.10 -1.96
CA GLU A 76 -1.65 7.60 -1.59
C GLU A 76 -2.40 7.97 -2.87
N THR A 77 -3.62 7.48 -3.03
CA THR A 77 -4.41 7.80 -4.23
C THR A 77 -5.90 7.75 -4.02
N THR A 78 -6.63 8.55 -4.81
CA THR A 78 -8.09 8.44 -4.97
C THR A 78 -8.48 7.69 -6.26
N CYS A 79 -7.52 7.02 -6.92
CA CYS A 79 -7.81 6.17 -8.08
C CYS A 79 -8.71 4.98 -7.71
N LYS A 80 -9.19 4.23 -8.70
CA LYS A 80 -9.94 2.98 -8.50
C LYS A 80 -9.08 1.87 -7.88
N PRO A 81 -9.67 0.90 -7.15
CA PRO A 81 -8.93 -0.23 -6.55
C PRO A 81 -8.08 -1.05 -7.53
N ASP A 82 -8.51 -1.23 -8.78
CA ASP A 82 -7.74 -1.97 -9.79
C ASP A 82 -6.49 -1.19 -10.25
N VAL A 83 -6.59 0.14 -10.34
CA VAL A 83 -5.46 1.02 -10.65
C VAL A 83 -4.50 1.05 -9.47
N PHE A 84 -5.03 1.16 -8.25
CA PHE A 84 -4.22 1.09 -7.04
C PHE A 84 -3.47 -0.25 -6.91
N ALA A 85 -4.13 -1.37 -7.19
CA ALA A 85 -3.50 -2.69 -7.22
C ALA A 85 -2.31 -2.75 -8.18
N LYS A 86 -2.45 -2.20 -9.40
CA LYS A 86 -1.36 -2.11 -10.38
C LYS A 86 -0.21 -1.25 -9.86
N ILE A 87 -0.50 -0.10 -9.24
CA ILE A 87 0.52 0.79 -8.65
C ILE A 87 1.28 0.06 -7.54
N VAL A 88 0.59 -0.62 -6.64
CA VAL A 88 1.21 -1.42 -5.57
C VAL A 88 2.04 -2.58 -6.13
N GLY A 89 1.55 -3.24 -7.20
CA GLY A 89 2.31 -4.28 -7.90
C GLY A 89 3.61 -3.76 -8.52
N LEU A 90 3.59 -2.55 -9.09
CA LEU A 90 4.78 -1.86 -9.60
C LEU A 90 5.74 -1.50 -8.46
N ALA A 91 5.23 -0.99 -7.34
CA ALA A 91 6.05 -0.70 -6.17
C ALA A 91 6.70 -1.97 -5.60
N SER A 92 5.96 -3.09 -5.54
CA SER A 92 6.53 -4.38 -5.13
C SER A 92 7.68 -4.79 -6.05
N ASN A 93 7.49 -4.70 -7.37
CA ASN A 93 8.55 -5.00 -8.33
C ASN A 93 9.79 -4.09 -8.15
N TYR A 94 9.55 -2.78 -7.98
CA TYR A 94 10.59 -1.79 -7.73
C TYR A 94 11.42 -2.18 -6.50
N TYR A 95 10.77 -2.38 -5.36
CA TYR A 95 11.37 -2.73 -4.08
C TYR A 95 11.67 -4.23 -3.92
N ASN A 96 12.42 -4.79 -4.88
CA ASN A 96 12.95 -6.16 -4.83
C ASN A 96 11.90 -7.26 -4.65
N TRP A 97 10.77 -7.13 -5.35
CA TRP A 97 9.64 -8.06 -5.23
C TRP A 97 9.14 -8.15 -3.79
N ALA A 98 8.90 -6.96 -3.20
CA ALA A 98 8.50 -6.80 -1.81
C ALA A 98 7.29 -7.66 -1.46
N LEU A 99 7.27 -8.16 -0.22
CA LEU A 99 6.14 -8.93 0.32
C LEU A 99 4.89 -8.03 0.38
N LEU A 100 3.79 -8.46 -0.25
CA LEU A 100 2.51 -7.75 -0.20
C LEU A 100 1.72 -8.17 1.04
N CYS A 101 1.34 -7.19 1.85
CA CYS A 101 0.70 -7.38 3.15
C CYS A 101 -0.65 -6.65 3.20
N SER A 102 -1.50 -6.87 2.19
CA SER A 102 -2.77 -6.16 2.06
C SER A 102 -3.84 -6.70 3.00
N GLU A 103 -4.82 -5.87 3.34
CA GLU A 103 -6.04 -6.32 4.01
C GLU A 103 -6.72 -7.45 3.21
N SER A 104 -7.18 -8.50 3.89
CA SER A 104 -7.83 -9.65 3.22
C SER A 104 -9.19 -9.28 2.60
N ALA A 105 -9.53 -9.94 1.49
CA ALA A 105 -10.68 -9.68 0.60
C ALA A 105 -12.10 -9.81 1.20
N ARG A 106 -12.28 -9.79 2.52
CA ARG A 106 -13.56 -10.15 3.15
C ARG A 106 -14.45 -8.97 3.52
N VAL A 107 -13.94 -7.74 3.47
CA VAL A 107 -14.68 -6.55 3.89
C VAL A 107 -14.71 -5.58 2.71
N GLY A 108 -15.84 -5.53 2.00
CA GLY A 108 -16.11 -4.62 0.87
C GLY A 108 -15.77 -5.18 -0.53
N ALA A 109 -16.57 -4.81 -1.53
CA ALA A 109 -16.34 -5.19 -2.93
C ALA A 109 -15.00 -4.67 -3.48
N ALA A 110 -14.59 -3.47 -3.04
CA ALA A 110 -13.34 -2.81 -3.43
C ALA A 110 -12.07 -3.54 -2.97
N ASN A 111 -12.01 -3.97 -1.70
CA ASN A 111 -10.94 -4.85 -1.19
C ASN A 111 -10.91 -6.20 -1.92
N GLY A 112 -12.09 -6.71 -2.29
CA GLY A 112 -12.22 -7.89 -3.15
C GLY A 112 -11.58 -7.69 -4.52
N MET A 113 -11.76 -6.52 -5.14
CA MET A 113 -11.15 -6.17 -6.43
C MET A 113 -9.62 -6.07 -6.33
N PHE A 114 -9.10 -5.36 -5.32
CA PHE A 114 -7.65 -5.29 -5.09
C PHE A 114 -7.03 -6.69 -4.97
N TYR A 115 -7.66 -7.55 -4.15
CA TYR A 115 -7.22 -8.93 -4.00
C TYR A 115 -7.29 -9.70 -5.32
N SER A 116 -8.40 -9.62 -6.06
CA SER A 116 -8.58 -10.33 -7.33
C SER A 116 -7.49 -10.00 -8.35
N GLU A 117 -7.13 -8.72 -8.49
CA GLU A 117 -6.08 -8.27 -9.42
C GLU A 117 -4.69 -8.80 -9.06
N MET A 118 -4.46 -9.10 -7.78
CA MET A 118 -3.15 -9.47 -7.25
C MET A 118 -3.10 -10.90 -6.70
N GLN A 119 -4.19 -11.67 -6.72
CA GLN A 119 -4.37 -12.93 -5.97
C GLN A 119 -3.28 -13.97 -6.25
N ASP A 120 -2.73 -13.95 -7.46
CA ASP A 120 -1.73 -14.90 -7.96
C ASP A 120 -0.29 -14.44 -7.74
N TYR A 121 -0.07 -13.30 -7.07
CA TYR A 121 1.28 -12.85 -6.75
C TYR A 121 1.99 -13.89 -5.86
N PRO A 122 3.24 -14.27 -6.18
CA PRO A 122 3.98 -15.29 -5.41
C PRO A 122 4.55 -14.76 -4.09
N HIS A 123 4.26 -13.50 -3.75
CA HIS A 123 4.88 -12.76 -2.65
C HIS A 123 3.83 -12.14 -1.73
N TRP A 124 2.71 -12.84 -1.56
CA TRP A 124 1.70 -12.46 -0.57
C TRP A 124 2.10 -12.91 0.82
N LEU A 125 1.74 -12.09 1.81
CA LEU A 125 1.74 -12.49 3.21
C LEU A 125 0.77 -13.66 3.40
N GLU A 126 1.26 -14.77 3.95
CA GLU A 126 0.44 -15.91 4.32
C GLU A 126 0.16 -15.88 5.82
N THR A 127 -1.12 -15.77 6.19
CA THR A 127 -1.57 -15.80 7.58
C THR A 127 -2.23 -17.13 7.88
N THR A 128 -1.88 -17.74 9.01
CA THR A 128 -2.51 -18.99 9.47
C THR A 128 -3.30 -18.72 10.73
N THR A 129 -4.61 -18.96 10.68
CA THR A 129 -5.51 -18.70 11.82
C THR A 129 -6.19 -20.00 12.27
N ARG A 130 -6.33 -20.18 13.59
CA ARG A 130 -7.06 -21.31 14.17
C ARG A 130 -8.55 -20.95 14.27
N ARG A 131 -9.42 -21.78 13.70
CA ARG A 131 -10.87 -21.59 13.83
C ARG A 131 -11.33 -21.99 15.23
N SER A 132 -11.82 -21.00 15.99
CA SER A 132 -12.46 -21.21 17.28
C SER A 132 -13.74 -22.02 17.06
N GLY A 133 -13.74 -23.30 17.44
CA GLY A 133 -14.88 -24.21 17.32
C GLY A 133 -14.56 -25.55 16.66
N THR A 134 -13.61 -25.60 15.72
CA THR A 134 -13.28 -26.84 14.98
C THR A 134 -11.83 -27.30 15.16
N ASN A 135 -10.98 -26.50 15.82
CA ASN A 135 -9.52 -26.74 15.92
C ASN A 135 -8.78 -26.89 14.59
N THR A 136 -9.43 -26.53 13.48
CA THR A 136 -8.83 -26.55 12.15
C THR A 136 -8.05 -25.25 11.92
N TYR A 137 -6.85 -25.39 11.36
CA TYR A 137 -6.05 -24.26 10.86
C TYR A 137 -6.51 -23.90 9.45
N ILE A 138 -6.65 -22.60 9.19
CA ILE A 138 -6.95 -22.07 7.87
C ILE A 138 -5.82 -21.10 7.52
N THR A 139 -5.16 -21.37 6.41
CA THR A 139 -4.20 -20.45 5.81
C THR A 139 -4.91 -19.57 4.80
N GLY A 140 -4.63 -18.27 4.86
CA GLY A 140 -5.14 -17.26 3.94
C GLY A 140 -4.03 -16.31 3.50
N LYS A 141 -4.30 -15.55 2.44
CA LYS A 141 -3.42 -14.47 1.98
C LYS A 141 -3.91 -13.14 2.54
N GLY A 142 -2.98 -12.28 2.94
CA GLY A 142 -3.25 -10.95 3.49
C GLY A 142 -3.51 -10.93 4.99
N LEU A 143 -3.68 -9.72 5.51
CA LEU A 143 -3.93 -9.44 6.93
C LEU A 143 -5.41 -9.61 7.27
N ASP A 144 -5.70 -10.26 8.39
CA ASP A 144 -7.07 -10.28 8.92
C ASP A 144 -7.39 -8.97 9.66
N ASN A 145 -8.60 -8.47 9.46
CA ASN A 145 -9.02 -7.18 10.01
C ASN A 145 -9.96 -7.32 11.20
N LYS A 146 -9.88 -8.46 11.88
CA LYS A 146 -10.68 -8.71 13.09
C LYS A 146 -10.35 -7.65 14.13
N ALA A 147 -11.34 -7.29 14.95
CA ALA A 147 -11.20 -6.26 15.98
C ALA A 147 -9.99 -6.50 16.91
N GLY A 148 -9.67 -7.76 17.25
CA GLY A 148 -8.49 -8.11 18.04
C GLY A 148 -7.18 -7.77 17.33
N THR A 149 -7.01 -8.21 16.08
CA THR A 149 -5.82 -7.90 15.27
C THR A 149 -5.66 -6.39 15.06
N ARG A 150 -6.76 -5.68 14.79
CA ARG A 150 -6.74 -4.23 14.61
C ARG A 150 -6.27 -3.49 15.86
N LYS A 151 -6.60 -3.99 17.06
CA LYS A 151 -6.08 -3.44 18.32
C LYS A 151 -4.56 -3.61 18.38
N ASP A 152 -4.06 -4.82 18.14
CA ASP A 152 -2.63 -5.12 18.19
C ASP A 152 -1.82 -4.31 17.16
N ILE A 153 -2.41 -4.02 16.00
CA ILE A 153 -1.86 -3.14 14.95
C ILE A 153 -1.65 -1.73 15.50
N PHE A 154 -2.68 -1.12 16.11
CA PHE A 154 -2.59 0.22 16.69
C PHE A 154 -1.71 0.30 17.94
N ASP A 155 -1.69 -0.73 18.78
CA ASP A 155 -0.84 -0.77 19.97
C ASP A 155 0.66 -0.72 19.61
N GLY A 156 1.04 -1.26 18.44
CA GLY A 156 2.39 -1.15 17.90
C GLY A 156 2.83 0.28 17.61
N VAL A 157 1.90 1.12 17.13
CA VAL A 157 2.13 2.53 16.81
C VAL A 157 2.48 3.32 18.07
N GLY A 158 1.72 3.14 19.15
CA GLY A 158 1.95 3.83 20.42
C GLY A 158 3.32 3.52 21.02
N LYS A 159 3.78 2.26 20.91
CA LYS A 159 5.13 1.86 21.37
C LYS A 159 6.22 2.57 20.59
N VAL A 160 6.10 2.58 19.27
CA VAL A 160 7.09 3.21 18.39
C VAL A 160 7.15 4.72 18.64
N PHE A 161 6.01 5.41 18.74
CA PHE A 161 6.01 6.84 19.08
C PHE A 161 6.54 7.14 20.47
N GLY A 162 6.22 6.32 21.46
CA GLY A 162 6.84 6.41 22.79
C GLY A 162 8.37 6.31 22.72
N SER A 163 8.91 5.39 21.92
CA SER A 163 10.35 5.26 21.66
C SER A 163 10.95 6.41 20.84
N TYR A 164 10.18 7.06 19.95
CA TYR A 164 10.66 8.27 19.25
C TYR A 164 10.87 9.45 20.20
N MET A 165 10.02 9.57 21.22
CA MET A 165 10.19 10.62 22.24
C MET A 165 11.44 10.41 23.11
N SER A 166 12.08 9.22 23.07
CA SER A 166 13.34 8.94 23.75
C SER A 166 14.60 9.09 22.88
N TYR A 167 14.49 9.65 21.66
CA TYR A 167 15.61 10.00 20.75
C TYR A 167 16.43 8.84 20.13
N GLU A 168 15.94 7.60 20.13
CA GLU A 168 16.72 6.43 19.69
C GLU A 168 16.35 5.88 18.29
N LEU A 169 15.40 6.49 17.57
CA LEU A 169 14.85 5.93 16.32
C LEU A 169 14.97 6.85 15.09
N PRO A 170 15.18 6.28 13.88
CA PRO A 170 15.25 7.04 12.63
C PRO A 170 13.89 7.68 12.32
N PRO A 171 13.79 8.99 12.03
CA PRO A 171 12.51 9.70 11.95
C PRO A 171 11.53 9.05 10.95
N ILE A 172 10.24 9.04 11.28
CA ILE A 172 9.20 8.74 10.29
C ILE A 172 9.24 9.88 9.25
N PRO A 173 9.62 9.62 8.00
CA PRO A 173 9.88 10.66 7.01
C PRO A 173 8.58 11.23 6.42
N CYS A 174 7.45 10.53 6.58
CA CYS A 174 6.17 10.98 6.08
C CYS A 174 5.47 11.90 7.10
N VAL A 175 5.49 13.21 6.83
CA VAL A 175 4.81 14.23 7.65
C VAL A 175 3.32 13.91 7.82
N LYS A 176 2.61 13.53 6.74
CA LYS A 176 1.19 13.15 6.83
C LYS A 176 0.91 11.99 7.80
N THR A 177 1.83 11.04 7.92
CA THR A 177 1.68 9.92 8.87
C THR A 177 1.84 10.41 10.30
N LEU A 178 2.75 11.37 10.54
CA LEU A 178 2.91 12.03 11.83
C LEU A 178 1.68 12.88 12.20
N GLU A 179 1.13 13.62 11.23
CA GLU A 179 -0.11 14.39 11.42
C GLU A 179 -1.28 13.48 11.81
N GLN A 180 -1.51 12.41 11.05
CA GLN A 180 -2.55 11.41 11.37
C GLN A 180 -2.32 10.74 12.74
N ALA A 181 -1.07 10.55 13.14
CA ALA A 181 -0.72 10.03 14.45
C ALA A 181 -1.01 11.00 15.59
N LEU A 182 -0.70 12.30 15.41
CA LEU A 182 -1.01 13.35 16.39
C LEU A 182 -2.52 13.55 16.52
N GLU A 183 -3.26 13.32 15.44
CA GLU A 183 -4.71 13.36 15.43
C GLU A 183 -5.37 12.12 16.05
N CYS A 184 -4.62 11.02 16.24
CA CYS A 184 -5.13 9.88 17.00
C CYS A 184 -5.38 10.30 18.44
N GLN A 185 -6.65 10.22 18.84
CA GLN A 185 -7.07 10.51 20.18
C GLN A 185 -7.04 9.22 20.99
N ASN A 186 -6.59 9.31 22.24
CA ASN A 186 -6.87 8.26 23.21
C ASN A 186 -8.35 8.34 23.57
N VAL A 187 -9.17 7.52 22.93
CA VAL A 187 -10.60 7.41 23.23
C VAL A 187 -10.79 6.28 24.23
N ILE A 188 -11.48 6.56 25.33
CA ILE A 188 -11.88 5.53 26.29
C ILE A 188 -13.16 4.88 25.77
N LYS A 189 -13.08 3.59 25.39
CA LYS A 189 -14.24 2.80 24.99
C LYS A 189 -14.34 1.56 25.87
N ASN A 190 -15.46 1.42 26.58
CA ASN A 190 -15.68 0.34 27.55
C ASN A 190 -14.55 0.21 28.60
N GLY A 191 -14.06 1.34 29.12
CA GLY A 191 -13.00 1.37 30.13
C GLY A 191 -11.59 1.06 29.61
N ASN A 192 -11.44 0.73 28.32
CA ASN A 192 -10.14 0.52 27.70
C ASN A 192 -9.72 1.75 26.89
N PHE A 193 -8.47 2.16 27.06
CA PHE A 193 -7.84 3.15 26.18
C PHE A 193 -7.67 2.55 24.79
N ARG A 194 -8.09 3.31 23.78
CA ARG A 194 -7.91 2.94 22.38
C ARG A 194 -7.42 4.17 21.61
N PRO A 195 -6.32 4.07 20.85
CA PRO A 195 -6.04 5.02 19.79
C PRO A 195 -7.19 4.95 18.77
N ASP A 196 -7.96 6.01 18.64
CA ASP A 196 -9.03 6.14 17.65
C ASP A 196 -8.84 7.41 16.83
N HIS A 197 -9.29 7.37 15.59
CA HIS A 197 -9.18 8.51 14.69
C HIS A 197 -10.51 9.27 14.64
N PRO A 198 -10.51 10.61 14.52
CA PRO A 198 -11.74 11.36 14.29
C PRO A 198 -12.50 10.82 13.07
N LYS A 199 -13.83 10.64 13.21
CA LYS A 199 -14.69 10.00 12.18
C LYS A 199 -14.61 10.59 10.77
N ASN A 200 -14.18 11.85 10.65
CA ASN A 200 -14.17 12.61 9.39
C ASN A 200 -12.75 12.99 8.94
N LYS A 201 -11.72 12.31 9.44
CA LYS A 201 -10.34 12.59 9.06
C LYS A 201 -9.65 11.33 8.50
N PRO A 202 -8.79 11.47 7.47
CA PRO A 202 -8.12 10.34 6.83
C PRO A 202 -7.08 9.71 7.77
N ASN A 203 -6.99 8.39 7.80
CA ASN A 203 -6.00 7.66 8.62
C ASN A 203 -5.30 6.51 7.87
N ASP A 204 -5.46 6.44 6.55
CA ASP A 204 -5.05 5.30 5.73
C ASP A 204 -3.51 5.13 5.71
N LEU A 205 -2.76 6.23 5.70
CA LEU A 205 -1.29 6.19 5.80
C LEU A 205 -0.82 5.71 7.18
N LEU A 206 -1.48 6.15 8.26
CA LEU A 206 -1.21 5.65 9.59
C LEU A 206 -1.59 4.18 9.74
N MET A 207 -2.70 3.76 9.13
CA MET A 207 -3.14 2.36 9.11
C MET A 207 -2.10 1.47 8.44
N THR A 208 -1.65 1.83 7.25
CA THR A 208 -0.61 1.07 6.54
C THR A 208 0.72 1.07 7.28
N TYR A 209 1.08 2.17 7.94
CA TYR A 209 2.25 2.22 8.82
C TYR A 209 2.12 1.23 9.99
N ALA A 210 0.98 1.24 10.67
CA ALA A 210 0.67 0.35 11.79
C ALA A 210 0.68 -1.13 11.37
N MET A 211 0.06 -1.44 10.23
CA MET A 211 0.07 -2.77 9.62
C MET A 211 1.51 -3.23 9.37
N GLY A 212 2.38 -2.34 8.91
CA GLY A 212 3.79 -2.65 8.69
C GLY A 212 4.52 -3.07 9.96
N LEU A 213 4.33 -2.33 11.05
CA LEU A 213 4.89 -2.67 12.37
C LEU A 213 4.38 -4.02 12.87
N PHE A 214 3.08 -4.29 12.70
CA PHE A 214 2.47 -5.56 13.07
C PHE A 214 3.04 -6.72 12.25
N VAL A 215 3.16 -6.55 10.93
CA VAL A 215 3.73 -7.56 10.04
C VAL A 215 5.16 -7.88 10.46
N TRP A 216 5.98 -6.86 10.73
CA TRP A 216 7.35 -7.06 11.18
C TRP A 216 7.40 -7.87 12.48
N LYS A 217 6.58 -7.50 13.47
CA LYS A 217 6.56 -8.16 14.77
C LYS A 217 6.14 -9.62 14.70
N HIS A 218 5.19 -9.96 13.84
CA HIS A 218 4.53 -11.28 13.84
C HIS A 218 4.94 -12.19 12.67
N TYR A 219 5.45 -11.62 11.57
CA TYR A 219 5.69 -12.31 10.31
C TYR A 219 7.03 -11.92 9.65
N SER A 220 8.00 -11.42 10.43
CA SER A 220 9.35 -11.07 9.92
C SER A 220 10.03 -12.22 9.19
N ASN A 221 9.78 -13.46 9.57
CA ASN A 221 10.31 -14.66 8.91
C ASN A 221 9.87 -14.81 7.43
N GLN A 222 8.79 -14.15 7.00
CA GLN A 222 8.31 -14.15 5.61
C GLN A 222 8.88 -13.00 4.77
N ILE A 223 9.45 -11.99 5.42
CA ILE A 223 10.04 -10.82 4.77
C ILE A 223 11.44 -11.19 4.30
N LYS A 224 11.61 -11.29 2.98
CA LYS A 224 12.87 -11.70 2.34
C LYS A 224 13.10 -10.88 1.09
N CYS A 225 14.37 -10.66 0.74
CA CYS A 225 14.71 -10.15 -0.58
C CYS A 225 14.40 -11.23 -1.60
N ARG A 226 13.45 -10.97 -2.50
CA ARG A 226 12.96 -11.95 -3.49
C ARG A 226 13.50 -11.70 -4.88
N ARG A 227 14.16 -10.56 -5.07
CA ARG A 227 14.91 -10.27 -6.28
C ARG A 227 16.25 -11.02 -6.24
N ILE A 228 16.37 -12.04 -7.07
CA ILE A 228 17.65 -12.68 -7.36
C ILE A 228 18.58 -11.60 -7.91
N PRO A 229 19.82 -11.46 -7.40
CA PRO A 229 20.80 -10.51 -7.91
C PRO A 229 21.36 -11.03 -9.24
N ASP A 230 20.51 -11.11 -10.27
CA ASP A 230 20.95 -11.44 -11.61
C ASP A 230 20.90 -10.21 -12.53
N LYS A 231 22.00 -10.08 -13.27
CA LYS A 231 22.38 -8.93 -14.07
C LYS A 231 21.35 -8.68 -15.18
N LYS A 232 20.91 -7.42 -15.32
CA LYS A 232 20.19 -6.85 -16.48
C LYS A 232 18.66 -7.00 -16.57
N LEU A 233 17.93 -6.99 -15.46
CA LEU A 233 16.58 -6.40 -15.54
C LEU A 233 16.73 -4.89 -15.47
N ALA A 234 16.80 -4.25 -16.65
CA ALA A 234 16.69 -2.80 -16.77
C ALA A 234 15.35 -2.40 -16.13
N ILE A 235 15.45 -1.73 -15.00
CA ILE A 235 14.29 -1.22 -14.29
C ILE A 235 13.86 0.01 -15.04
N ALA A 236 12.59 0.04 -15.46
CA ALA A 236 12.00 1.26 -15.96
C ALA A 236 12.18 2.34 -14.87
N PRO A 237 12.86 3.46 -15.16
CA PRO A 237 12.95 4.57 -14.21
C PRO A 237 11.56 4.94 -13.69
N ARG A 238 11.46 5.48 -12.47
CA ARG A 238 10.19 5.96 -11.88
C ARG A 238 9.34 6.74 -12.90
N ASP A 239 9.97 7.61 -13.67
CA ASP A 239 9.31 8.44 -14.69
C ASP A 239 8.72 7.62 -15.85
N SER A 240 9.34 6.49 -16.19
CA SER A 240 8.79 5.54 -17.16
C SER A 240 7.60 4.77 -16.59
N LEU A 241 7.60 4.45 -15.29
CA LEU A 241 6.46 3.79 -14.62
C LEU A 241 5.27 4.75 -14.47
N MET A 242 5.52 5.98 -14.02
CA MET A 242 4.51 7.04 -13.94
C MET A 242 4.01 7.43 -15.34
N GLY A 243 4.90 7.45 -16.34
CA GLY A 243 4.54 7.65 -17.74
C GLY A 243 3.70 6.50 -18.35
N MET A 244 3.87 5.25 -17.89
CA MET A 244 3.03 4.13 -18.30
C MET A 244 1.61 4.24 -17.74
N LEU A 245 1.47 4.72 -16.50
CA LEU A 245 0.16 5.02 -15.89
C LEU A 245 -0.56 6.17 -16.61
N GLY A 246 0.16 7.23 -17.00
CA GLY A 246 -0.39 8.36 -17.77
C GLY A 246 -0.66 8.07 -19.26
N ARG A 247 0.03 7.10 -19.88
CA ARG A 247 -0.13 6.75 -21.31
C ARG A 247 -1.30 5.82 -21.60
N SER A 248 -1.96 5.25 -20.59
CA SER A 248 -3.07 4.31 -20.79
C SER A 248 -4.30 4.92 -21.52
N LYS A 249 -4.37 6.25 -21.68
CA LYS A 249 -5.45 6.92 -22.45
C LYS A 249 -5.08 7.35 -23.87
N LYS A 250 -3.80 7.38 -24.27
CA LYS A 250 -3.41 7.93 -25.59
C LYS A 250 -3.46 6.94 -26.76
N LYS A 251 -3.83 5.67 -26.54
CA LYS A 251 -3.83 4.62 -27.57
C LYS A 251 -5.17 3.90 -27.80
N GLN A 252 -6.30 4.55 -27.53
CA GLN A 252 -7.62 4.08 -28.01
C GLN A 252 -8.34 5.05 -28.96
N ASN A 253 -7.68 6.13 -29.40
CA ASN A 253 -8.13 6.90 -30.57
C ASN A 253 -7.17 6.64 -31.74
N MET A 254 -7.16 5.41 -32.26
CA MET A 254 -6.70 5.17 -33.63
C MET A 254 -7.89 4.68 -34.45
N ASN A 255 -8.43 5.63 -35.22
CA ASN A 255 -9.19 5.48 -36.45
C ASN A 255 -9.42 4.04 -36.90
N THR A 256 -10.63 3.53 -36.67
CA THR A 256 -11.28 2.63 -37.62
C THR A 256 -12.24 3.45 -38.47
N SER A 257 -11.68 4.28 -39.35
CA SER A 257 -12.39 4.67 -40.57
C SER A 257 -12.63 3.39 -41.37
N PHE A 258 -13.83 2.85 -41.30
CA PHE A 258 -14.26 1.76 -42.17
C PHE A 258 -14.29 2.28 -43.61
N PRO A 259 -13.51 1.72 -44.55
CA PRO A 259 -13.77 1.95 -45.96
C PRO A 259 -15.05 1.18 -46.32
N ASN A 260 -16.01 1.96 -46.78
CA ASN A 260 -17.34 1.55 -47.20
C ASN A 260 -17.22 0.77 -48.52
N ASN A 261 -16.91 -0.53 -48.47
CA ASN A 261 -16.96 -1.39 -49.66
C ASN A 261 -18.37 -1.98 -49.83
N ARG A 262 -19.23 -1.21 -50.48
CA ARG A 262 -20.37 -1.76 -51.21
C ARG A 262 -19.83 -2.45 -52.46
N GLY A 263 -20.07 -3.76 -52.59
CA GLY A 263 -20.04 -4.38 -53.91
C GLY A 263 -19.77 -5.88 -53.95
N VAL A 264 -20.80 -6.59 -54.43
CA VAL A 264 -20.72 -7.74 -55.35
C VAL A 264 -20.69 -9.16 -54.75
N ALA A 265 -21.91 -9.65 -54.50
CA ALA A 265 -22.56 -10.77 -55.22
C ALA A 265 -22.24 -12.27 -54.93
N ARG A 266 -23.37 -12.99 -54.76
CA ARG A 266 -23.73 -14.38 -55.15
C ARG A 266 -23.19 -15.54 -54.30
N ARG A 267 -24.10 -16.32 -53.71
CA ARG A 267 -24.95 -17.29 -54.42
C ARG A 267 -26.36 -17.28 -53.88
#